data_AF-A0A818WYV7-F1
#
_entry.id   AF-A0A818WYV7-F1
#
_cell.length_a   1.000
_cell.length_b   1.000
_cell.length_c   1.000
_cell.angle_alpha   90.00
_cell.angle_beta   90.00
_cell.angle_gamma   90.00
#
_symmetry.space_group_name_H-M   'P 1'
#
loop_
_entity.id
_entity.type
_entity.pdbx_description
1 polymer ?
#
loop_
_entity_poly.entity_id
_entity_poly.type
_entity_poly.pdbx_seq_one_letter_code
_entity_poly.pdbx_strand_id
1 'polypeptide(L)'
;MNITHNSSLLTTKANCSLQERVYSSDYLFFKFLNSNYLRILIGPGFFLNTLCIIVLSRPRLSNKSTTIFFLRFLAIFDILAITLKYVRVELNYQSRLYVCMGASISITMWTIVLMSVDKAIAVSYPLKSSIWLTQKRVSYICYLTSLILLLANLSFISFAEQGRTRHNKLFCGLNQNKNPLLLDIITASILPIALTTAANIVIAVTLHYVSRNSFNWPSKKEKSDINRSELDISKAKRSPSPYPNQTSLAAPLTNNTSQVSKRRTSAQVTRMLFAVTLSLILFNLPNPVIYLFSKKINAKGLLSGRDCLTISDYEIKLYQIDFMLSVMQDILSDLPHMVNFFLYCLAGKKFRSIILDEVQHFLVGIHLIKRKQKRYVQANHILSTDSGNTARLNRSQRHGSLTRSLVQLQQL
;
A
#
# COMPACT_ATOMS: atom_id res chain seq x y z
N MET A 1 61.28 -35.01 -48.10
CA MET A 1 61.07 -34.09 -46.96
C MET A 1 59.61 -34.23 -46.53
N ASN A 2 59.35 -35.12 -45.58
CA ASN A 2 58.02 -35.39 -45.05
C ASN A 2 57.79 -34.51 -43.82
N ILE A 3 56.93 -33.51 -43.94
CA ILE A 3 56.48 -32.69 -42.83
C ILE A 3 55.38 -33.47 -42.12
N THR A 4 55.75 -34.22 -41.09
CA THR A 4 54.82 -34.83 -40.14
C THR A 4 54.20 -33.71 -39.29
N HIS A 5 52.99 -33.31 -39.64
CA HIS A 5 52.16 -32.44 -38.82
C HIS A 5 51.81 -33.15 -37.50
N ASN A 6 52.40 -32.67 -36.41
CA ASN A 6 52.08 -33.05 -35.04
C ASN A 6 50.59 -32.80 -34.77
N SER A 7 49.82 -33.89 -34.79
CA SER A 7 48.41 -33.98 -34.43
C SER A 7 48.28 -34.33 -32.95
N SER A 8 48.99 -33.59 -32.10
CA SER A 8 48.92 -33.68 -30.63
C SER A 8 48.26 -32.45 -29.98
N LEU A 9 47.52 -31.66 -30.76
CA LEU A 9 46.71 -30.53 -30.30
C LEU A 9 45.20 -30.84 -30.30
N LEU A 10 44.83 -32.09 -30.03
CA LEU A 10 43.46 -32.50 -29.76
C LEU A 10 43.47 -33.30 -28.46
N THR A 11 42.51 -33.02 -27.58
CA THR A 11 42.13 -33.78 -26.36
C THR A 11 42.58 -33.28 -24.99
N THR A 12 42.56 -31.96 -24.79
CA THR A 12 41.83 -31.47 -23.61
C THR A 12 40.56 -30.81 -24.11
N LYS A 13 39.54 -31.63 -24.36
CA LYS A 13 38.14 -31.16 -24.36
C LYS A 13 37.93 -30.58 -22.96
N ALA A 14 38.23 -29.29 -22.80
CA ALA A 14 37.86 -28.56 -21.61
C ALA A 14 36.37 -28.80 -21.44
N ASN A 15 35.98 -29.35 -20.29
CA ASN A 15 34.59 -29.61 -19.94
C ASN A 15 33.87 -28.24 -19.91
N CYS A 16 33.39 -27.78 -21.06
CA CYS A 16 32.59 -26.56 -21.18
C CYS A 16 31.27 -26.81 -20.47
N SER A 17 31.20 -26.45 -19.19
CA SER A 17 29.96 -26.47 -18.46
C SER A 17 29.27 -25.14 -18.74
N LEU A 18 28.12 -25.20 -19.45
CA LEU A 18 27.30 -24.01 -19.72
C LEU A 18 26.91 -23.30 -18.40
N GLN A 19 26.82 -24.09 -17.33
CA GLN A 19 26.58 -23.61 -15.98
C GLN A 19 27.66 -22.63 -15.51
N GLU A 20 28.95 -22.91 -15.66
CA GLU A 20 29.99 -21.97 -15.24
C GLU A 20 29.94 -20.65 -16.01
N ARG A 21 29.64 -20.68 -17.31
CA ARG A 21 29.55 -19.46 -18.14
C ARG A 21 28.33 -18.59 -17.81
N VAL A 22 27.19 -19.21 -17.49
CA VAL A 22 25.96 -18.48 -17.17
C VAL A 22 25.99 -17.91 -15.74
N TYR A 23 26.63 -18.58 -14.80
CA TYR A 23 26.59 -18.25 -13.37
C TYR A 23 27.64 -17.21 -12.98
N SER A 24 27.55 -16.02 -13.58
CA SER A 24 28.30 -14.84 -13.12
C SER A 24 27.89 -14.43 -11.70
N SER A 25 28.74 -13.64 -11.03
CA SER A 25 28.43 -13.06 -9.70
C SER A 25 27.10 -12.30 -9.71
N ASP A 26 26.86 -11.53 -10.77
CA ASP A 26 25.65 -10.73 -10.92
C ASP A 26 24.43 -11.64 -11.09
N TYR A 27 24.51 -12.66 -11.94
CA TYR A 27 23.44 -13.63 -12.11
C TYR A 27 23.09 -14.32 -10.78
N LEU A 28 24.10 -14.73 -10.02
CA LEU A 28 23.92 -15.34 -8.70
C LEU A 28 23.24 -14.39 -7.71
N PHE A 29 23.63 -13.12 -7.69
CA PHE A 29 22.98 -12.10 -6.87
C PHE A 29 21.51 -11.91 -7.26
N PHE A 30 21.19 -11.76 -8.55
CA PHE A 30 19.80 -11.62 -9.01
C PHE A 30 18.98 -12.89 -8.78
N LYS A 31 19.60 -14.07 -8.88
CA LYS A 31 18.95 -15.34 -8.53
C LYS A 31 18.63 -15.42 -7.04
N PHE A 32 19.56 -14.98 -6.18
CA PHE A 32 19.33 -14.85 -4.75
C PHE A 32 18.21 -13.85 -4.46
N LEU A 33 18.23 -12.66 -5.09
CA LEU A 33 17.17 -11.67 -4.97
C LEU A 33 15.82 -12.24 -5.38
N ASN A 34 15.73 -12.85 -6.57
CA ASN A 34 14.48 -13.44 -7.07
C ASN A 34 13.89 -14.47 -6.09
N SER A 35 14.74 -15.26 -5.43
CA SER A 35 14.30 -16.25 -4.46
C SER A 35 13.85 -15.67 -3.12
N ASN A 36 14.29 -14.46 -2.75
CA ASN A 36 14.11 -13.93 -1.39
C ASN A 36 13.31 -12.62 -1.33
N TYR A 37 13.20 -11.87 -2.43
CA TYR A 37 12.61 -10.53 -2.41
C TYR A 37 11.17 -10.54 -1.90
N LEU A 38 10.37 -11.54 -2.26
CA LEU A 38 8.97 -11.62 -1.86
C LEU A 38 8.82 -11.92 -0.36
N ARG A 39 9.74 -12.69 0.23
CA ARG A 39 9.84 -12.92 1.69
C ARG A 39 10.20 -11.62 2.41
N ILE A 40 11.05 -10.80 1.81
CA ILE A 40 11.42 -9.49 2.35
C ILE A 40 10.24 -8.51 2.25
N LEU A 41 9.45 -8.56 1.17
CA LEU A 41 8.33 -7.63 0.95
C LEU A 41 7.07 -7.99 1.72
N ILE A 42 6.75 -9.28 1.91
CA ILE A 42 5.48 -9.69 2.53
C ILE A 42 5.34 -9.20 3.98
N GLY A 43 6.42 -9.24 4.78
CA GLY A 43 6.38 -8.80 6.17
C GLY A 43 5.97 -7.33 6.31
N PRO A 44 6.74 -6.38 5.74
CA PRO A 44 6.39 -4.97 5.73
C PRO A 44 5.06 -4.69 5.01
N GLY A 45 4.84 -5.30 3.83
CA GLY A 45 3.62 -5.07 3.04
C GLY A 45 2.35 -5.46 3.80
N PHE A 46 2.34 -6.61 4.46
CA PHE A 46 1.23 -7.04 5.30
C PHE A 46 1.06 -6.12 6.51
N PHE A 47 2.13 -5.91 7.28
CA PHE A 47 2.09 -5.11 8.51
C PHE A 47 1.61 -3.67 8.27
N LEU A 48 2.18 -2.98 7.28
CA LEU A 48 1.88 -1.57 7.00
C LEU A 48 0.45 -1.39 6.48
N ASN A 49 -0.03 -2.27 5.61
CA ASN A 49 -1.41 -2.19 5.12
C ASN A 49 -2.43 -2.59 6.20
N THR A 50 -2.14 -3.54 7.08
CA THR A 50 -2.99 -3.83 8.24
C THR A 50 -3.07 -2.62 9.18
N LEU A 51 -1.93 -1.98 9.46
CA LEU A 51 -1.91 -0.75 10.26
C LEU A 51 -2.73 0.36 9.60
N CYS A 52 -2.64 0.49 8.28
CA CYS A 52 -3.46 1.41 7.49
C CYS A 52 -4.96 1.16 7.71
N ILE A 53 -5.40 -0.10 7.59
CA ILE A 53 -6.81 -0.48 7.79
C ILE A 53 -7.26 -0.15 9.22
N ILE A 54 -6.47 -0.50 10.24
CA ILE A 54 -6.81 -0.24 11.65
C ILE A 54 -6.99 1.26 11.90
N VAL A 55 -6.01 2.06 11.49
CA VAL A 55 -6.01 3.52 11.69
C VAL A 55 -7.16 4.17 10.93
N LEU A 56 -7.36 3.79 9.66
CA LEU A 56 -8.43 4.34 8.86
C LEU A 56 -9.79 3.91 9.39
N SER A 57 -9.95 2.72 9.98
CA SER A 57 -11.22 2.16 10.50
C SER A 57 -11.80 2.90 11.70
N ARG A 58 -11.04 3.81 12.32
CA ARG A 58 -11.51 4.58 13.47
C ARG A 58 -12.73 5.45 13.11
N PRO A 59 -13.80 5.48 13.94
CA PRO A 59 -15.03 6.25 13.68
C PRO A 59 -14.79 7.75 13.45
N ARG A 60 -13.77 8.33 14.11
CA ARG A 60 -13.37 9.74 13.97
C ARG A 60 -12.99 10.12 12.53
N LEU A 61 -12.56 9.14 11.75
CA LEU A 61 -12.12 9.29 10.35
C LEU A 61 -13.14 8.70 9.37
N SER A 62 -13.75 7.57 9.75
CA SER A 62 -14.50 6.67 8.87
C SER A 62 -15.67 7.29 8.12
N ASN A 63 -16.50 8.09 8.78
CA ASN A 63 -17.91 8.15 8.37
C ASN A 63 -18.26 9.18 7.30
N LYS A 64 -17.28 9.92 6.74
CA LYS A 64 -17.59 11.07 5.87
C LYS A 64 -16.70 11.28 4.64
N SER A 65 -15.61 10.53 4.46
CA SER A 65 -14.67 10.80 3.35
C SER A 65 -14.59 9.65 2.36
N THR A 66 -14.83 9.93 1.07
CA THR A 66 -14.63 8.98 -0.04
C THR A 66 -13.18 8.52 -0.13
N THR A 67 -12.22 9.41 0.16
CA THR A 67 -10.78 9.08 0.18
C THR A 67 -10.45 8.01 1.19
N ILE A 68 -11.02 8.09 2.39
CA ILE A 68 -10.74 7.11 3.46
C ILE A 68 -11.27 5.74 3.04
N PHE A 69 -12.42 5.70 2.37
CA PHE A 69 -12.93 4.47 1.78
C PHE A 69 -11.98 3.88 0.74
N PHE A 70 -11.54 4.68 -0.26
CA PHE A 70 -10.57 4.23 -1.27
C PHE A 70 -9.28 3.69 -0.65
N LEU A 71 -8.73 4.37 0.36
CA LEU A 71 -7.49 3.95 1.00
C LEU A 71 -7.62 2.63 1.78
N ARG A 72 -8.75 2.39 2.44
CA ARG A 72 -9.01 1.08 3.08
C ARG A 72 -9.16 -0.01 2.04
N PHE A 73 -9.92 0.28 0.98
CA PHE A 73 -10.14 -0.65 -0.11
C PHE A 73 -8.81 -1.04 -0.75
N LEU A 74 -7.96 -0.06 -1.03
CA LEU A 74 -6.62 -0.27 -1.55
C LEU A 74 -5.76 -1.11 -0.60
N ALA A 75 -5.71 -0.78 0.69
CA ALA A 75 -4.92 -1.53 1.66
C ALA A 75 -5.36 -3.01 1.77
N ILE A 76 -6.66 -3.30 1.62
CA ILE A 76 -7.16 -4.68 1.57
C ILE A 76 -6.63 -5.40 0.33
N PHE A 77 -6.72 -4.78 -0.84
CA PHE A 77 -6.27 -5.41 -2.09
C PHE A 77 -4.74 -5.46 -2.22
N ASP A 78 -4.00 -4.53 -1.60
CA ASP A 78 -2.54 -4.60 -1.47
C ASP A 78 -2.12 -5.82 -0.63
N ILE A 79 -2.81 -6.09 0.50
CA ILE A 79 -2.59 -7.30 1.30
C ILE A 79 -2.91 -8.55 0.49
N LEU A 80 -4.06 -8.58 -0.20
CA LEU A 80 -4.45 -9.72 -1.01
C LEU A 80 -3.47 -9.97 -2.15
N ALA A 81 -3.05 -8.94 -2.88
CA ALA A 81 -2.09 -9.05 -3.98
C ALA A 81 -0.76 -9.66 -3.51
N ILE A 82 -0.14 -9.11 -2.46
CA ILE A 82 1.16 -9.59 -1.97
C ILE A 82 1.06 -10.98 -1.35
N THR A 83 0.00 -11.26 -0.61
CA THR A 83 -0.21 -12.57 0.03
C THR A 83 -0.47 -13.65 -1.02
N LEU A 84 -1.33 -13.39 -2.00
CA LEU A 84 -1.62 -14.33 -3.08
C LEU A 84 -0.38 -14.58 -3.95
N LYS A 85 0.42 -13.55 -4.23
CA LYS A 85 1.69 -13.71 -4.95
C LYS A 85 2.67 -14.57 -4.16
N TYR A 86 2.79 -14.35 -2.85
CA TYR A 86 3.65 -15.15 -1.97
C TYR A 86 3.20 -16.61 -1.91
N VAL A 87 1.92 -16.85 -1.65
CA VAL A 87 1.34 -18.19 -1.62
C VAL A 87 1.56 -18.92 -2.96
N ARG A 88 1.41 -18.21 -4.08
CA ARG A 88 1.68 -18.76 -5.41
C ARG A 88 3.13 -19.22 -5.56
N VAL A 89 4.09 -18.40 -5.14
CA VAL A 89 5.53 -18.71 -5.27
C VAL A 89 5.91 -19.90 -4.37
N GLU A 90 5.43 -19.95 -3.14
CA GLU A 90 5.79 -21.00 -2.17
C GLU A 90 5.06 -22.33 -2.42
N LEU A 91 3.75 -22.30 -2.72
CA LEU A 91 2.97 -23.53 -2.92
C LEU A 91 3.11 -24.12 -4.32
N ASN A 92 3.71 -23.37 -5.26
CA ASN A 92 4.00 -23.78 -6.64
C ASN A 92 2.81 -24.35 -7.45
N TYR A 93 1.58 -24.25 -6.94
CA TYR A 93 0.39 -24.87 -7.51
C TYR A 93 -0.87 -24.08 -7.18
N GLN A 94 -1.46 -23.46 -8.22
CA GLN A 94 -2.88 -23.46 -8.59
C GLN A 94 -3.13 -22.34 -9.60
N SER A 95 -3.62 -22.69 -10.80
CA SER A 95 -4.04 -21.71 -11.83
C SER A 95 -5.11 -20.74 -11.31
N ARG A 96 -5.93 -21.16 -10.34
CA ARG A 96 -6.95 -20.33 -9.70
C ARG A 96 -6.35 -19.17 -8.90
N LEU A 97 -5.24 -19.40 -8.20
CA LEU A 97 -4.56 -18.34 -7.44
C LEU A 97 -3.99 -17.26 -8.36
N TYR A 98 -3.61 -17.61 -9.59
CA TYR A 98 -3.17 -16.66 -10.61
C TYR A 98 -4.24 -15.61 -10.90
N VAL A 99 -5.48 -16.06 -11.08
CA VAL A 99 -6.62 -15.18 -11.38
C VAL A 99 -6.89 -14.22 -10.23
N CYS A 100 -6.95 -14.74 -9.00
CA CYS A 100 -7.20 -13.91 -7.83
C CYS A 100 -6.07 -12.89 -7.60
N MET A 101 -4.81 -13.31 -7.84
CA MET A 101 -3.64 -12.44 -7.74
C MET A 101 -3.71 -11.33 -8.79
N GLY A 102 -3.89 -11.69 -10.08
CA GLY A 102 -4.01 -10.73 -11.18
C GLY A 102 -5.16 -9.75 -10.95
N ALA A 103 -6.35 -10.25 -10.58
CA ALA A 103 -7.48 -9.42 -10.23
C ALA A 103 -7.18 -8.46 -9.07
N SER A 104 -6.52 -8.91 -8.01
CA SER A 104 -6.18 -8.05 -6.86
C SER A 104 -5.23 -6.91 -7.25
N ILE A 105 -4.24 -7.20 -8.10
CA ILE A 105 -3.32 -6.18 -8.65
C ILE A 105 -4.09 -5.20 -9.53
N SER A 106 -4.92 -5.69 -10.46
CA SER A 106 -5.74 -4.83 -11.32
C SER A 106 -6.69 -3.94 -10.50
N ILE A 107 -7.37 -4.51 -9.50
CA ILE A 107 -8.28 -3.77 -8.62
C ILE A 107 -7.55 -2.66 -7.89
N THR A 108 -6.33 -2.92 -7.41
CA THR A 108 -5.48 -1.92 -6.77
C THR A 108 -5.20 -0.75 -7.71
N MET A 109 -4.72 -1.04 -8.93
CA MET A 109 -4.41 0.00 -9.92
C MET A 109 -5.64 0.82 -10.31
N TRP A 110 -6.77 0.17 -10.57
CA TRP A 110 -8.01 0.85 -10.92
C TRP A 110 -8.63 1.61 -9.76
N THR A 111 -8.41 1.19 -8.50
CA THR A 111 -8.80 1.96 -7.32
C THR A 111 -8.07 3.30 -7.27
N ILE A 112 -6.78 3.33 -7.65
CA ILE A 112 -6.01 4.58 -7.74
C ILE A 112 -6.55 5.49 -8.85
N VAL A 113 -6.93 4.93 -10.00
CA VAL A 113 -7.58 5.69 -11.09
C VAL A 113 -8.89 6.29 -10.60
N LEU A 114 -9.77 5.49 -9.99
CA LEU A 114 -11.05 5.94 -9.46
C LEU A 114 -10.88 7.03 -8.38
N MET A 115 -9.90 6.87 -7.49
CA MET A 115 -9.57 7.88 -6.49
C MET A 115 -9.10 9.19 -7.14
N SER A 116 -8.32 9.12 -8.21
CA SER A 116 -7.83 10.30 -8.94
C SER A 116 -8.97 11.01 -9.68
N VAL A 117 -9.88 10.26 -10.29
CA VAL A 117 -11.08 10.78 -10.94
C VAL A 117 -12.04 11.41 -9.94
N ASP A 118 -12.29 10.78 -8.78
CA ASP A 118 -13.07 11.36 -7.67
C ASP A 118 -12.54 12.74 -7.29
N LYS A 119 -11.22 12.91 -7.25
CA LYS A 119 -10.58 14.18 -6.92
C LYS A 119 -10.60 15.19 -8.05
N ALA A 120 -10.44 14.76 -9.29
CA ALA A 120 -10.64 15.64 -10.44
C ALA A 120 -12.07 16.20 -10.46
N ILE A 121 -13.09 15.35 -10.24
CA ILE A 121 -14.49 15.77 -10.17
C ILE A 121 -14.73 16.73 -8.99
N ALA A 122 -14.19 16.41 -7.81
CA ALA A 122 -14.35 17.25 -6.62
C ALA A 122 -13.74 18.66 -6.78
N VAL A 123 -12.62 18.76 -7.49
CA VAL A 123 -11.93 20.03 -7.76
C VAL A 123 -12.60 20.81 -8.88
N SER A 124 -13.00 20.14 -9.97
CA SER A 124 -13.64 20.78 -11.12
C SER A 124 -15.08 21.20 -10.87
N TYR A 125 -15.82 20.47 -10.02
CA TYR A 125 -17.25 20.71 -9.78
C TYR A 125 -17.61 20.74 -8.29
N PRO A 126 -17.11 21.71 -7.50
CA PRO A 126 -17.23 21.70 -6.04
C PRO A 126 -18.68 21.74 -5.51
N LEU A 127 -19.61 22.35 -6.26
CA LEU A 127 -21.04 22.39 -5.88
C LEU A 127 -21.76 21.07 -6.16
N LYS A 128 -21.42 20.41 -7.28
CA LYS A 128 -22.05 19.13 -7.67
C LYS A 128 -21.41 17.94 -6.97
N SER A 129 -20.15 18.05 -6.57
CA SER A 129 -19.38 16.95 -5.96
C SER A 129 -19.99 16.47 -4.65
N SER A 130 -20.62 17.33 -3.86
CA SER A 130 -21.29 16.93 -2.61
C SER A 130 -22.50 16.01 -2.85
N ILE A 131 -23.18 16.17 -3.98
CA ILE A 131 -24.34 15.37 -4.39
C ILE A 131 -23.88 14.09 -5.11
N TRP A 132 -22.85 14.20 -5.96
CA TRP A 132 -22.39 13.11 -6.81
C TRP A 132 -21.50 12.11 -6.06
N LEU A 133 -20.56 12.60 -5.25
CA LEU A 133 -19.52 11.81 -4.59
C LEU A 133 -19.94 11.41 -3.17
N THR A 134 -21.04 10.68 -3.06
CA THR A 134 -21.43 10.08 -1.78
C THR A 134 -20.69 8.77 -1.55
N GLN A 135 -20.36 8.46 -0.30
CA GLN A 135 -19.64 7.23 0.06
C GLN A 135 -20.35 5.96 -0.42
N LYS A 136 -21.69 5.91 -0.36
CA LYS A 136 -22.48 4.77 -0.84
C LYS A 136 -22.29 4.54 -2.35
N ARG A 137 -22.33 5.61 -3.14
CA ARG A 137 -22.14 5.54 -4.60
C ARG A 137 -20.72 5.14 -4.96
N VAL A 138 -19.72 5.74 -4.31
CA VAL A 138 -18.32 5.37 -4.51
C VAL A 138 -18.06 3.91 -4.15
N SER A 139 -18.65 3.42 -3.05
CA SER A 139 -18.55 2.02 -2.67
C SER A 139 -19.15 1.08 -3.71
N TYR A 140 -20.33 1.41 -4.23
CA TYR A 140 -20.96 0.64 -5.31
C TYR A 140 -20.09 0.59 -6.56
N ILE A 141 -19.52 1.74 -6.97
CA ILE A 141 -18.61 1.81 -8.13
C ILE A 141 -17.38 0.93 -7.89
N CYS A 142 -16.75 1.00 -6.71
CA CYS A 142 -15.57 0.18 -6.41
C CYS A 142 -15.88 -1.33 -6.45
N TYR A 143 -17.00 -1.75 -5.87
CA TYR A 143 -17.41 -3.17 -5.92
C TYR A 143 -17.75 -3.63 -7.34
N LEU A 144 -18.47 -2.80 -8.11
CA LEU A 144 -18.80 -3.11 -9.50
C LEU A 144 -17.55 -3.20 -10.37
N THR A 145 -16.64 -2.23 -10.28
CA THR A 145 -15.35 -2.27 -10.98
C THR A 145 -14.55 -3.49 -10.58
N SER A 146 -14.54 -3.85 -9.29
CA SER A 146 -13.82 -5.03 -8.81
C SER A 146 -14.40 -6.34 -9.34
N LEU A 147 -15.73 -6.44 -9.42
CA LEU A 147 -16.40 -7.58 -10.03
C LEU A 147 -16.06 -7.68 -11.53
N ILE A 148 -16.13 -6.57 -12.26
CA ILE A 148 -15.77 -6.54 -13.69
C ILE A 148 -14.32 -6.97 -13.90
N LEU A 149 -13.39 -6.46 -13.09
CA LEU A 149 -11.96 -6.81 -13.20
C LEU A 149 -11.71 -8.28 -12.82
N LEU A 150 -12.41 -8.81 -11.82
CA LEU A 150 -12.35 -10.23 -11.47
C LEU A 150 -12.86 -11.10 -12.63
N LEU A 151 -14.00 -10.75 -13.22
CA LEU A 151 -14.58 -11.46 -14.36
C LEU A 151 -13.67 -11.37 -15.60
N ALA A 152 -13.08 -10.20 -15.87
CA ALA A 152 -12.10 -10.03 -16.94
C ALA A 152 -10.88 -10.94 -16.72
N ASN A 153 -10.42 -11.05 -15.48
CA ASN A 153 -9.29 -11.91 -15.14
C ASN A 153 -9.63 -13.42 -15.17
N LEU A 154 -10.90 -13.82 -15.01
CA LEU A 154 -11.30 -15.23 -15.16
C LEU A 154 -11.04 -15.75 -16.59
N SER A 155 -11.04 -14.86 -17.59
CA SER A 155 -10.68 -15.24 -18.97
C SER A 155 -9.27 -15.81 -19.08
N PHE A 156 -8.35 -15.46 -18.17
CA PHE A 156 -7.00 -16.02 -18.13
C PHE A 156 -6.95 -17.51 -17.75
N ILE A 157 -8.00 -18.06 -17.13
CA ILE A 157 -8.08 -19.50 -16.88
C ILE A 157 -8.01 -20.27 -18.21
N SER A 158 -8.68 -19.77 -19.25
CA SER A 158 -8.68 -20.36 -20.58
C SER A 158 -7.32 -20.27 -21.30
N PHE A 159 -6.42 -19.42 -20.79
CA PHE A 159 -5.05 -19.26 -21.31
C PHE A 159 -3.98 -19.95 -20.45
N ALA A 160 -4.37 -20.45 -19.28
CA ALA A 160 -3.48 -21.20 -18.41
C ALA A 160 -3.32 -22.62 -18.93
N GLU A 161 -2.11 -22.97 -19.37
CA GLU A 161 -1.77 -24.33 -19.77
C GLU A 161 -0.96 -25.00 -18.66
N GLN A 162 -1.26 -26.28 -18.44
CA GLN A 162 -0.49 -27.11 -17.54
C GLN A 162 0.62 -27.79 -18.33
N GLY A 163 1.86 -27.38 -18.09
CA GLY A 163 3.04 -28.00 -18.66
C GLY A 163 3.67 -29.00 -17.70
N ARG A 164 4.53 -29.88 -18.22
CA ARG A 164 5.36 -30.78 -17.41
C ARG A 164 6.82 -30.49 -17.70
N THR A 165 7.60 -30.21 -16.65
CA THR A 165 9.06 -30.03 -16.79
C THR A 165 9.74 -31.37 -17.10
N ARG A 166 11.02 -31.35 -17.52
CA ARG A 166 11.83 -32.57 -17.72
C ARG A 166 11.91 -33.46 -16.47
N HIS A 167 11.77 -32.87 -15.27
CA HIS A 167 11.75 -33.61 -14.00
C HIS A 167 10.34 -34.04 -13.57
N ASN A 168 9.40 -34.16 -14.51
CA ASN A 168 8.01 -34.57 -14.27
C ASN A 168 7.20 -33.64 -13.32
N LYS A 169 7.77 -32.49 -12.90
CA LYS A 169 7.05 -31.49 -12.11
C LYS A 169 6.06 -30.77 -13.01
N LEU A 170 4.79 -30.79 -12.63
CA LEU A 170 3.74 -30.01 -13.30
C LEU A 170 4.00 -28.53 -13.02
N PHE A 171 3.87 -27.68 -14.03
CA PHE A 171 3.91 -26.23 -13.86
C PHE A 171 2.70 -25.62 -14.55
N CYS A 172 2.21 -24.51 -14.02
CA CYS A 172 1.15 -23.74 -14.66
C CYS A 172 1.77 -22.49 -15.27
N GLY A 173 1.72 -22.40 -16.60
CA GLY A 173 2.22 -21.26 -17.36
C GLY A 173 1.13 -20.67 -18.24
N LEU A 174 1.27 -19.40 -18.60
CA LEU A 174 0.48 -18.83 -19.68
C LEU A 174 1.02 -19.35 -21.01
N ASN A 175 0.13 -19.77 -21.91
CA ASN A 175 0.52 -20.13 -23.27
C ASN A 175 1.07 -18.89 -24.00
N GLN A 176 2.36 -18.93 -24.35
CA GLN A 176 3.07 -17.82 -24.99
C GLN A 176 2.62 -17.56 -26.43
N ASN A 177 1.96 -18.52 -27.08
CA ASN A 177 1.52 -18.37 -28.47
C ASN A 177 0.30 -17.46 -28.61
N LYS A 178 -0.43 -17.22 -27.51
CA LYS A 178 -1.54 -16.27 -27.49
C LYS A 178 -0.98 -14.92 -27.03
N ASN A 179 -1.58 -13.80 -27.47
CA ASN A 179 -1.18 -12.45 -27.09
C ASN A 179 -1.94 -11.85 -25.87
N PRO A 180 -2.47 -12.61 -24.87
CA PRO A 180 -3.32 -12.02 -23.83
C PRO A 180 -2.52 -11.10 -22.88
N LEU A 181 -1.20 -11.28 -22.82
CA LEU A 181 -0.28 -10.43 -22.06
C LEU A 181 -0.26 -8.97 -22.55
N LEU A 182 -0.52 -8.71 -23.84
CA LEU A 182 -0.54 -7.33 -24.34
C LEU A 182 -1.75 -6.57 -23.79
N LEU A 183 -2.92 -7.23 -23.77
CA LEU A 183 -4.14 -6.64 -23.20
C LEU A 183 -3.98 -6.39 -21.70
N ASP A 184 -3.36 -7.33 -20.98
CA ASP A 184 -3.06 -7.17 -19.56
C ASP A 184 -2.15 -5.96 -19.31
N ILE A 185 -1.07 -5.83 -20.08
CA ILE A 185 -0.15 -4.68 -19.97
C ILE A 185 -0.85 -3.36 -20.24
N ILE A 186 -1.71 -3.30 -21.27
CA ILE A 186 -2.47 -2.09 -21.58
C ILE A 186 -3.42 -1.76 -20.43
N THR A 187 -4.19 -2.73 -19.95
CA THR A 187 -5.27 -2.51 -18.98
C THR A 187 -4.79 -2.40 -17.53
N ALA A 188 -3.66 -3.03 -17.17
CA ALA A 188 -3.10 -3.03 -15.83
C ALA A 188 -1.99 -1.98 -15.64
N SER A 189 -1.32 -1.53 -16.71
CA SER A 189 -0.22 -0.56 -16.61
C SER A 189 -0.48 0.72 -17.41
N ILE A 190 -0.55 0.66 -18.74
CA ILE A 190 -0.54 1.87 -19.59
C ILE A 190 -1.78 2.73 -19.36
N LEU A 191 -2.97 2.12 -19.40
CA LEU A 191 -4.24 2.82 -19.27
C LEU A 191 -4.42 3.43 -17.87
N PRO A 192 -4.16 2.72 -16.75
CA PRO A 192 -4.19 3.33 -15.42
C PRO A 192 -3.22 4.51 -15.26
N ILE A 193 -2.00 4.42 -15.78
CA ILE A 193 -1.01 5.52 -15.74
C ILE A 193 -1.53 6.72 -16.53
N ALA A 194 -2.03 6.51 -17.75
CA ALA A 194 -2.53 7.59 -18.61
C ALA A 194 -3.74 8.31 -17.97
N LEU A 195 -4.73 7.55 -17.48
CA LEU A 195 -5.93 8.11 -16.84
C LEU A 195 -5.60 8.85 -15.54
N THR A 196 -4.72 8.28 -14.72
CA THR A 196 -4.28 8.93 -13.48
C THR A 196 -3.52 10.21 -13.77
N THR A 197 -2.63 10.20 -14.77
CA THR A 197 -1.88 11.40 -15.19
C THR A 197 -2.82 12.47 -15.72
N ALA A 198 -3.77 12.11 -16.59
CA ALA A 198 -4.78 13.02 -17.11
C ALA A 198 -5.63 13.65 -15.98
N ALA A 199 -6.09 12.85 -15.01
CA ALA A 199 -6.83 13.34 -13.86
C ALA A 199 -6.01 14.34 -13.02
N ASN A 200 -4.72 14.08 -12.81
CA ASN A 200 -3.84 15.00 -12.08
C ASN A 200 -3.53 16.28 -12.86
N ILE A 201 -3.41 16.22 -14.18
CA ILE A 201 -3.29 17.41 -15.03
C ILE A 201 -4.55 18.27 -14.89
N VAL A 202 -5.74 17.67 -14.95
CA VAL A 202 -7.02 18.39 -14.74
C VAL A 202 -7.06 19.06 -13.37
N ILE A 203 -6.67 18.34 -12.30
CA ILE A 203 -6.60 18.92 -10.94
C ILE A 203 -5.64 20.13 -10.91
N ALA A 204 -4.45 19.99 -11.48
CA ALA A 204 -3.44 21.05 -11.49
C ALA A 204 -3.91 22.30 -12.26
N VAL A 205 -4.47 22.11 -13.46
CA VAL A 205 -5.01 23.19 -14.30
C VAL A 205 -6.15 23.90 -13.61
N THR A 206 -7.11 23.17 -13.04
CA THR A 206 -8.26 23.78 -12.33
C THR A 206 -7.79 24.55 -11.09
N LEU A 207 -6.88 24.01 -10.29
CA LEU A 207 -6.33 24.71 -9.12
C LEU A 207 -5.57 25.97 -9.52
N HIS A 208 -4.78 25.91 -10.61
CA HIS A 208 -4.08 27.06 -11.14
C HIS A 208 -5.04 28.16 -11.61
N TYR A 209 -6.10 27.79 -12.35
CA TYR A 209 -7.14 28.71 -12.80
C TYR A 209 -7.85 29.40 -11.62
N VAL A 210 -8.27 28.63 -10.62
CA VAL A 210 -8.93 29.17 -9.41
C VAL A 210 -7.99 30.08 -8.61
N SER A 211 -6.70 29.71 -8.52
CA SER A 211 -5.69 30.53 -7.83
C SER A 211 -5.49 31.89 -8.51
N ARG A 212 -5.48 31.93 -9.83
CA ARG A 212 -5.29 33.17 -10.60
C ARG A 212 -6.48 34.10 -10.49
N ASN A 213 -7.71 33.57 -10.60
CA ASN A 213 -8.92 34.38 -10.46
C ASN A 213 -9.13 34.91 -9.03
N SER A 214 -8.69 34.15 -8.02
CA SER A 214 -8.69 34.59 -6.62
C SER A 214 -7.80 35.81 -6.36
N PHE A 215 -6.76 36.04 -7.17
CA PHE A 215 -5.83 37.15 -6.98
C PHE A 215 -6.30 38.43 -7.68
N ASN A 216 -7.06 38.29 -8.75
CA ASN A 216 -7.58 39.40 -9.54
C ASN A 216 -8.88 39.99 -9.01
N TRP A 217 -9.39 39.60 -7.83
CA TRP A 217 -10.52 40.28 -7.21
C TRP A 217 -9.98 41.56 -6.56
N PRO A 218 -10.07 42.73 -7.23
CA PRO A 218 -9.55 43.94 -6.65
C PRO A 218 -10.48 44.28 -5.49
N SER A 219 -9.90 44.52 -4.32
CA SER A 219 -10.59 45.04 -3.14
C SER A 219 -11.10 46.48 -3.38
N LYS A 220 -11.89 46.69 -4.45
CA LYS A 220 -12.53 47.97 -4.77
C LYS A 220 -13.63 48.33 -3.77
N LYS A 221 -14.10 47.38 -2.96
CA LYS A 221 -15.11 47.61 -1.92
C LYS A 221 -14.53 48.00 -0.55
N GLU A 222 -13.27 47.67 -0.26
CA GLU A 222 -12.67 48.04 1.02
C GLU A 222 -12.25 49.51 1.06
N LYS A 223 -12.00 50.14 -0.10
CA LYS A 223 -11.81 51.60 -0.19
C LYS A 223 -13.12 52.41 -0.15
N SER A 224 -14.28 51.81 -0.45
CA SER A 224 -15.56 52.55 -0.37
C SER A 224 -16.12 52.62 1.04
N ASP A 225 -15.85 51.62 1.87
CA ASP A 225 -16.41 51.57 3.23
C ASP A 225 -15.54 52.32 4.25
N ILE A 226 -14.21 52.37 4.07
CA ILE A 226 -13.33 53.23 4.88
C ILE A 226 -13.71 54.71 4.71
N ASN A 227 -13.93 55.17 3.48
CA ASN A 227 -14.32 56.56 3.21
C ASN A 227 -15.76 56.90 3.65
N ARG A 228 -16.63 55.89 3.87
CA ARG A 228 -18.00 56.13 4.34
C ARG A 228 -18.10 56.11 5.86
N SER A 229 -17.27 55.32 6.54
CA SER A 229 -17.20 55.29 8.01
C SER A 229 -16.57 56.53 8.64
N GLU A 230 -15.75 57.28 7.91
CA GLU A 230 -15.17 58.54 8.41
C GLU A 230 -16.14 59.74 8.29
N LEU A 231 -17.17 59.65 7.44
CA LEU A 231 -18.14 60.74 7.25
C LEU A 231 -19.30 60.71 8.27
N ASP A 232 -19.66 59.54 8.82
CA ASP A 232 -20.83 59.39 9.69
C ASP A 232 -20.54 59.48 11.20
N ILE A 233 -19.27 59.49 11.63
CA ILE A 233 -18.91 59.70 13.06
C ILE A 233 -19.13 61.17 13.50
N SER A 234 -19.37 62.09 12.57
CA SER A 234 -19.56 63.51 12.89
C SER A 234 -21.02 63.94 13.19
N LYS A 235 -22.03 63.05 13.09
CA LYS A 235 -23.45 63.45 13.23
C LYS A 235 -24.30 62.77 14.32
N ALA A 236 -23.76 61.88 15.13
CA ALA A 236 -24.53 61.25 16.22
C ALA A 236 -24.42 62.04 17.55
N LYS A 237 -25.03 63.22 17.60
CA LYS A 237 -25.24 63.98 18.85
C LYS A 237 -26.67 63.77 19.35
N ARG A 238 -26.77 62.99 20.44
CA ARG A 238 -27.78 63.03 21.52
C ARG A 238 -29.27 62.91 21.16
N SER A 239 -29.85 61.78 21.51
CA SER A 239 -31.17 61.72 22.16
C SER A 239 -31.26 60.48 23.07
N PRO A 240 -31.68 60.63 24.35
CA PRO A 240 -31.92 59.51 25.24
C PRO A 240 -33.37 59.01 25.07
N SER A 241 -33.53 57.75 24.66
CA SER A 241 -34.81 57.04 24.69
C SER A 241 -34.73 55.91 25.71
N PRO A 242 -35.64 55.84 26.71
CA PRO A 242 -35.71 54.76 27.67
C PRO A 242 -36.74 53.72 27.23
N TYR A 243 -36.30 52.62 26.60
CA TYR A 243 -37.09 51.39 26.54
C TYR A 243 -36.17 50.17 26.78
N PRO A 244 -36.41 49.39 27.86
CA PRO A 244 -35.80 48.09 28.04
C PRO A 244 -36.64 47.02 27.31
N ASN A 245 -35.99 45.92 26.94
CA ASN A 245 -36.53 44.69 26.36
C ASN A 245 -36.50 44.60 24.82
N GLN A 246 -35.30 44.43 24.27
CA GLN A 246 -35.12 43.63 23.06
C GLN A 246 -34.09 42.53 23.29
N THR A 247 -34.59 41.31 23.21
CA THR A 247 -33.88 40.05 23.14
C THR A 247 -32.76 40.15 22.11
N SER A 248 -31.52 40.30 22.59
CA SER A 248 -30.32 40.33 21.75
C SER A 248 -30.11 38.94 21.14
N LEU A 249 -30.68 38.74 19.95
CA LEU A 249 -30.32 37.63 19.08
C LEU A 249 -28.87 37.88 18.64
N ALA A 250 -27.93 37.28 19.38
CA ALA A 250 -26.51 37.34 19.07
C ALA A 250 -26.29 36.77 17.66
N ALA A 251 -26.08 37.66 16.69
CA ALA A 251 -25.69 37.28 15.35
C ALA A 251 -24.33 36.55 15.43
N PRO A 252 -24.23 35.29 15.00
CA PRO A 252 -23.02 34.51 15.17
C PRO A 252 -21.94 35.03 14.22
N LEU A 253 -20.94 35.71 14.79
CA LEU A 253 -19.71 36.18 14.15
C LEU A 253 -18.79 34.97 13.82
N THR A 254 -19.22 34.04 12.96
CA THR A 254 -18.53 32.73 12.78
C THR A 254 -18.15 32.34 11.33
N ASN A 255 -18.17 33.26 10.35
CA ASN A 255 -18.06 32.83 8.94
C ASN A 255 -16.67 32.89 8.26
N ASN A 256 -15.65 33.51 8.85
CA ASN A 256 -14.37 33.68 8.14
C ASN A 256 -13.34 32.54 8.39
N THR A 257 -13.38 31.85 9.54
CA THR A 257 -12.43 30.75 9.85
C THR A 257 -12.71 29.46 9.09
N SER A 258 -13.96 29.23 8.66
CA SER A 258 -14.36 28.01 7.96
C SER A 258 -13.90 27.95 6.50
N GLN A 259 -13.61 29.10 5.87
CA GLN A 259 -13.13 29.15 4.48
C GLN A 259 -11.61 28.87 4.37
N VAL A 260 -10.81 29.34 5.33
CA VAL A 260 -9.35 29.12 5.38
C VAL A 260 -9.01 27.64 5.60
N SER A 261 -9.81 26.91 6.39
CA SER A 261 -9.56 25.48 6.65
C SER A 261 -9.79 24.61 5.41
N LYS A 262 -10.79 24.92 4.57
CA LYS A 262 -11.08 24.19 3.33
C LYS A 262 -9.92 24.27 2.33
N ARG A 263 -9.31 25.45 2.15
CA ARG A 263 -8.21 25.66 1.18
C ARG A 263 -6.94 24.87 1.52
N ARG A 264 -6.63 24.65 2.80
CA ARG A 264 -5.46 23.84 3.22
C ARG A 264 -5.64 22.34 2.94
N THR A 265 -6.87 21.85 2.97
CA THR A 265 -7.14 20.42 2.74
C THR A 265 -6.96 19.99 1.29
N SER A 266 -7.27 20.86 0.31
CA SER A 266 -7.11 20.53 -1.11
C SER A 266 -5.63 20.35 -1.50
N ALA A 267 -4.75 21.27 -1.08
CA ALA A 267 -3.31 21.20 -1.38
C ALA A 267 -2.61 19.97 -0.77
N GLN A 268 -3.11 19.47 0.36
CA GLN A 268 -2.59 18.23 0.95
C GLN A 268 -2.95 17.01 0.08
N VAL A 269 -4.19 16.94 -0.40
CA VAL A 269 -4.67 15.83 -1.25
C VAL A 269 -3.99 15.85 -2.61
N THR A 270 -3.75 17.01 -3.22
CA THR A 270 -3.04 17.12 -4.50
C THR A 270 -1.60 16.60 -4.40
N ARG A 271 -0.88 16.93 -3.32
CA ARG A 271 0.49 16.40 -3.10
C ARG A 271 0.50 14.88 -2.96
N MET A 272 -0.51 14.32 -2.29
CA MET A 272 -0.67 12.89 -2.15
C MET A 272 -0.91 12.21 -3.50
N LEU A 273 -1.84 12.73 -4.32
CA LEU A 273 -2.11 12.17 -5.64
C LEU A 273 -0.92 12.29 -6.59
N PHE A 274 -0.20 13.41 -6.53
CA PHE A 274 1.03 13.59 -7.31
C PHE A 274 2.08 12.55 -6.93
N ALA A 275 2.30 12.34 -5.62
CA ALA A 275 3.24 11.33 -5.13
C ALA A 275 2.84 9.90 -5.57
N VAL A 276 1.54 9.57 -5.51
CA VAL A 276 1.01 8.28 -5.99
C VAL A 276 1.20 8.12 -7.50
N THR A 277 0.97 9.18 -8.27
CA THR A 277 1.15 9.16 -9.74
C THR A 277 2.61 8.97 -10.11
N LEU A 278 3.50 9.69 -9.42
CA LEU A 278 4.93 9.53 -9.59
C LEU A 278 5.37 8.10 -9.27
N SER A 279 4.86 7.50 -8.19
CA SER A 279 5.17 6.09 -7.90
C SER A 279 4.63 5.12 -8.94
N LEU A 280 3.43 5.37 -9.48
CA LEU A 280 2.89 4.53 -10.57
C LEU A 280 3.76 4.63 -11.82
N ILE A 281 4.23 5.82 -12.18
CA ILE A 281 5.13 6.00 -13.32
C ILE A 281 6.46 5.28 -13.05
N LEU A 282 7.07 5.51 -11.88
CA LEU A 282 8.38 4.94 -11.56
C LEU A 282 8.37 3.40 -11.47
N PHE A 283 7.29 2.81 -10.94
CA PHE A 283 7.24 1.37 -10.69
C PHE A 283 6.51 0.57 -11.77
N ASN A 284 5.49 1.13 -12.42
CA ASN A 284 4.71 0.39 -13.41
C ASN A 284 5.08 0.70 -14.87
N LEU A 285 5.68 1.86 -15.19
CA LEU A 285 6.11 2.15 -16.56
C LEU A 285 7.28 1.28 -17.04
N PRO A 286 8.25 0.87 -16.19
CA PRO A 286 9.31 -0.05 -16.62
C PRO A 286 8.76 -1.41 -17.09
N ASN A 287 7.66 -1.89 -16.51
CA ASN A 287 7.09 -3.21 -16.79
C ASN A 287 6.74 -3.44 -18.28
N PRO A 288 5.92 -2.59 -18.95
CA PRO A 288 5.65 -2.74 -20.38
C PRO A 288 6.92 -2.66 -21.23
N VAL A 289 7.86 -1.78 -20.87
CA VAL A 289 9.10 -1.58 -21.63
C VAL A 289 9.96 -2.85 -21.56
N ILE A 290 10.19 -3.37 -20.36
CA ILE A 290 10.94 -4.60 -20.13
C ILE A 290 10.27 -5.78 -20.80
N TYR A 291 8.94 -5.89 -20.70
CA TYR A 291 8.21 -6.96 -21.36
C TYR A 291 8.38 -6.94 -22.88
N LEU A 292 8.22 -5.76 -23.52
CA LEU A 292 8.38 -5.63 -24.96
C LEU A 292 9.82 -5.93 -25.40
N PHE A 293 10.80 -5.51 -24.60
CA PHE A 293 12.21 -5.81 -24.82
C PHE A 293 12.49 -7.32 -24.73
N SER A 294 12.03 -7.98 -23.67
CA SER A 294 12.19 -9.41 -23.44
C SER A 294 11.52 -10.24 -24.53
N LYS A 295 10.31 -9.84 -24.96
CA LYS A 295 9.58 -10.46 -26.08
C LYS A 295 10.35 -10.36 -27.39
N LYS A 296 11.02 -9.23 -27.64
CA LYS A 296 11.81 -9.02 -28.87
C LYS A 296 13.08 -9.86 -28.90
N ILE A 297 13.73 -10.07 -27.76
CA ILE A 297 14.99 -10.82 -27.68
C ILE A 297 14.76 -12.34 -27.73
N ASN A 298 13.66 -12.84 -27.16
CA ASN A 298 13.36 -14.27 -27.03
C ASN A 298 14.54 -15.07 -26.43
N ALA A 299 15.13 -14.56 -25.34
CA ALA A 299 16.37 -15.08 -24.78
C ALA A 299 16.28 -16.55 -24.33
N LYS A 300 15.09 -17.02 -23.92
CA LYS A 300 14.86 -18.42 -23.52
C LYS A 300 15.08 -19.40 -24.67
N GLY A 301 14.78 -18.99 -25.91
CA GLY A 301 15.04 -19.79 -27.10
C GLY A 301 16.52 -19.92 -27.43
N LEU A 302 17.36 -18.96 -27.00
CA LEU A 302 18.78 -18.93 -27.34
C LEU A 302 19.59 -20.08 -26.70
N LEU A 303 19.24 -20.46 -25.47
CA LEU A 303 20.01 -21.48 -24.72
C LEU A 303 19.37 -22.87 -24.74
N SER A 304 18.09 -23.00 -25.11
CA SER A 304 17.37 -24.26 -24.98
C SER A 304 17.82 -25.28 -26.02
N GLY A 305 18.51 -26.34 -25.58
CA GLY A 305 18.86 -27.48 -26.43
C GLY A 305 20.08 -27.29 -27.33
N ARG A 306 20.87 -26.24 -27.11
CA ARG A 306 22.14 -25.98 -27.81
C ARG A 306 23.34 -26.41 -26.97
N ASP A 307 24.39 -26.86 -27.65
CA ASP A 307 25.63 -27.29 -26.99
C ASP A 307 26.45 -26.09 -26.51
N CYS A 308 27.14 -26.23 -25.36
CA CYS A 308 27.95 -25.16 -24.73
C CYS A 308 28.96 -24.51 -25.68
N LEU A 309 29.56 -25.32 -26.58
CA LEU A 309 30.56 -24.87 -27.54
C LEU A 309 29.97 -24.02 -28.68
N THR A 310 28.68 -24.17 -28.96
CA THR A 310 28.00 -23.43 -30.04
C THR A 310 27.43 -22.09 -29.61
N ILE A 311 27.34 -21.86 -28.29
CA ILE A 311 26.72 -20.66 -27.73
C ILE A 311 27.79 -19.58 -27.56
N SER A 312 27.55 -18.43 -28.20
CA SER A 312 28.42 -17.26 -28.11
C SER A 312 28.32 -16.59 -26.73
N ASP A 313 29.40 -15.94 -26.27
CA ASP A 313 29.38 -15.16 -25.01
C ASP A 313 28.33 -14.04 -25.05
N TYR A 314 28.05 -13.50 -26.24
CA TYR A 314 27.03 -12.49 -26.45
C TYR A 314 25.62 -13.01 -26.15
N GLU A 315 25.27 -14.22 -26.61
CA GLU A 315 23.98 -14.86 -26.31
C GLU A 315 23.82 -15.15 -24.81
N ILE A 316 24.90 -15.57 -24.14
CA ILE A 316 24.90 -15.77 -22.68
C ILE A 316 24.65 -14.45 -21.96
N LYS A 317 25.31 -13.37 -22.38
CA LYS A 317 25.12 -12.04 -21.79
C LYS A 317 23.69 -11.52 -22.02
N LEU A 318 23.12 -11.73 -23.20
CA LEU A 318 21.72 -11.39 -23.47
C LEU A 318 20.75 -12.16 -22.56
N TYR A 319 20.99 -13.45 -22.35
CA TYR A 319 20.20 -14.25 -21.42
C TYR A 319 20.31 -13.75 -19.98
N GLN A 320 21.51 -13.39 -19.52
CA GLN A 320 21.71 -12.81 -18.20
C GLN A 320 20.96 -11.48 -18.05
N ILE A 321 21.04 -10.60 -19.05
CA ILE A 321 20.32 -9.32 -19.05
C ILE A 321 18.81 -9.52 -19.01
N ASP A 322 18.26 -10.40 -19.85
CA ASP A 322 16.83 -10.75 -19.86
C ASP A 322 16.37 -11.25 -18.48
N PHE A 323 17.15 -12.13 -17.85
CA PHE A 323 16.87 -12.62 -16.50
C PHE A 323 16.88 -11.49 -15.46
N MET A 324 17.92 -10.65 -15.46
CA MET A 324 18.03 -9.52 -14.52
C MET A 324 16.86 -8.54 -14.68
N LEU A 325 16.49 -8.21 -15.93
CA LEU A 325 15.36 -7.35 -16.24
C LEU A 325 14.03 -7.96 -15.79
N SER A 326 13.83 -9.27 -15.97
CA SER A 326 12.63 -9.97 -15.46
C SER A 326 12.54 -9.88 -13.94
N VAL A 327 13.65 -10.07 -13.21
CA VAL A 327 13.66 -9.97 -11.74
C VAL A 327 13.38 -8.52 -11.29
N MET A 328 13.96 -7.53 -11.96
CA MET A 328 13.67 -6.12 -11.68
C MET A 328 12.21 -5.77 -11.96
N GLN A 329 11.64 -6.26 -13.06
CA GLN A 329 10.22 -6.10 -13.38
C GLN A 329 9.34 -6.68 -12.27
N ASP A 330 9.63 -7.90 -11.80
CA ASP A 330 8.85 -8.52 -10.73
C ASP A 330 8.91 -7.69 -9.44
N ILE A 331 10.10 -7.24 -9.04
CA ILE A 331 10.28 -6.40 -7.84
C ILE A 331 9.56 -5.05 -7.99
N LEU A 332 9.74 -4.37 -9.13
CA LEU A 332 9.11 -3.07 -9.40
C LEU A 332 7.59 -3.18 -9.46
N SER A 333 7.04 -4.28 -9.99
CA SER A 333 5.60 -4.51 -10.02
C SER A 333 4.99 -4.70 -8.63
N ASP A 334 5.74 -5.26 -7.68
CA ASP A 334 5.25 -5.55 -6.33
C ASP A 334 5.47 -4.40 -5.34
N LEU A 335 6.49 -3.57 -5.58
CA LEU A 335 6.86 -2.47 -4.69
C LEU A 335 5.71 -1.48 -4.40
N PRO A 336 4.82 -1.12 -5.36
CA PRO A 336 3.68 -0.26 -5.11
C PRO A 336 2.81 -0.70 -3.93
N HIS A 337 2.58 -2.01 -3.77
CA HIS A 337 1.75 -2.56 -2.69
C HIS A 337 2.31 -2.28 -1.29
N MET A 338 3.62 -2.02 -1.18
CA MET A 338 4.27 -1.59 0.06
C MET A 338 4.43 -0.07 0.13
N VAL A 339 4.84 0.56 -0.98
CA VAL A 339 5.19 1.99 -1.01
C VAL A 339 3.98 2.89 -0.85
N ASN A 340 2.80 2.47 -1.32
CA ASN A 340 1.56 3.25 -1.20
C ASN A 340 1.30 3.72 0.23
N PHE A 341 1.50 2.86 1.23
CA PHE A 341 1.37 3.23 2.65
C PHE A 341 2.30 4.39 3.06
N PHE A 342 3.57 4.32 2.66
CA PHE A 342 4.55 5.36 2.98
C PHE A 342 4.18 6.68 2.31
N LEU A 343 3.70 6.64 1.07
CA LEU A 343 3.24 7.85 0.37
C LEU A 343 2.05 8.48 1.08
N TYR A 344 1.15 7.68 1.65
CA TYR A 344 0.04 8.19 2.46
C TYR A 344 0.51 8.82 3.77
N CYS A 345 1.49 8.22 4.42
CA CYS A 345 2.12 8.79 5.62
C CYS A 345 2.83 10.11 5.33
N LEU A 346 3.60 10.18 4.25
CA LEU A 346 4.41 11.35 3.89
C LEU A 346 3.55 12.51 3.41
N ALA A 347 2.56 12.24 2.56
CA ALA A 347 1.71 13.30 2.02
C ALA A 347 0.61 13.75 2.99
N GLY A 348 0.21 12.90 3.93
CA GLY A 348 -0.94 13.11 4.80
C GLY A 348 -0.60 13.63 6.20
N LYS A 349 -0.45 14.94 6.43
CA LYS A 349 -0.18 15.48 7.79
C LYS A 349 -1.21 15.01 8.83
N LYS A 350 -2.50 15.03 8.47
CA LYS A 350 -3.60 14.55 9.32
C LYS A 350 -3.55 13.04 9.55
N PHE A 351 -3.20 12.27 8.52
CA PHE A 351 -3.07 10.82 8.63
C PHE A 351 -1.91 10.46 9.55
N ARG A 352 -0.75 11.09 9.35
CA ARG A 352 0.43 10.96 10.20
C ARG A 352 0.16 11.32 11.66
N SER A 353 -0.53 12.43 11.93
CA SER A 353 -0.85 12.79 13.32
C SER A 353 -1.71 11.73 14.01
N ILE A 354 -2.62 11.10 13.27
CA ILE A 354 -3.50 10.06 13.82
C ILE A 354 -2.73 8.75 14.01
N ILE A 355 -1.85 8.38 13.06
CA ILE A 355 -0.95 7.23 13.25
C ILE A 355 -0.11 7.43 14.51
N LEU A 356 0.51 8.60 14.68
CA LEU A 356 1.36 8.87 15.83
C LEU A 356 0.57 8.83 17.15
N ASP A 357 -0.64 9.37 17.16
CA ASP A 357 -1.55 9.30 18.32
C ASP A 357 -1.91 7.85 18.68
N GLU A 358 -2.22 7.01 17.68
CA GLU A 358 -2.54 5.59 17.88
C GLU A 358 -1.33 4.77 18.33
N VAL A 359 -0.16 5.00 17.73
CA VAL A 359 1.10 4.36 18.15
C VAL A 359 1.44 4.76 19.57
N GLN A 360 1.29 6.04 19.91
CA GLN A 360 1.51 6.54 21.27
C GLN A 360 0.53 5.90 22.26
N HIS A 361 -0.76 5.83 21.94
CA HIS A 361 -1.77 5.20 22.78
C HIS A 361 -1.48 3.70 22.97
N PHE A 362 -1.04 3.00 21.92
CA PHE A 362 -0.64 1.60 21.99
C PHE A 362 0.58 1.38 22.89
N LEU A 363 1.62 2.22 22.74
CA LEU A 363 2.83 2.15 23.56
C LEU A 363 2.53 2.42 25.05
N VAL A 364 1.65 3.39 25.34
CA VAL A 364 1.17 3.65 26.71
C VAL A 364 0.42 2.43 27.25
N GLY A 365 -0.44 1.80 26.44
CA GLY A 365 -1.14 0.57 26.80
C GLY A 365 -0.18 -0.58 27.18
N ILE A 366 0.85 -0.83 26.36
CA ILE A 366 1.89 -1.83 26.65
C ILE A 366 2.60 -1.50 27.96
N HIS A 367 2.95 -0.23 28.19
CA HIS A 367 3.63 0.19 29.41
C HIS A 367 2.78 -0.03 30.67
N LEU A 368 1.48 0.26 30.60
CA LEU A 368 0.54 0.01 31.68
C LEU A 368 0.35 -1.49 31.97
N ILE A 369 0.29 -2.33 30.93
CA ILE A 369 0.23 -3.80 31.09
C ILE A 369 1.51 -4.32 31.76
N LYS A 370 2.69 -3.88 31.31
CA LYS A 370 3.97 -4.24 31.94
C LYS A 370 4.04 -3.81 33.41
N ARG A 371 3.53 -2.62 33.75
CA ARG A 371 3.44 -2.15 35.15
C ARG A 371 2.50 -3.01 36.00
N LYS A 372 1.33 -3.41 35.48
CA LYS A 372 0.40 -4.31 36.18
C LYS A 372 1.06 -5.67 36.43
N GLN A 373 1.71 -6.25 35.42
CA GLN A 373 2.38 -7.55 35.56
C GLN A 373 3.48 -7.52 36.63
N LYS A 374 4.28 -6.44 36.70
CA LYS A 374 5.28 -6.25 37.77
C LYS A 374 4.65 -6.20 39.17
N ARG A 375 3.52 -5.50 39.33
CA ARG A 375 2.80 -5.43 40.61
C ARG A 375 2.25 -6.80 41.03
N TYR A 376 1.73 -7.60 40.10
CA TYR A 376 1.28 -8.97 40.39
C TYR A 376 2.43 -9.88 40.84
N VAL A 377 3.58 -9.82 40.16
CA VAL A 377 4.76 -10.61 40.57
C VAL A 377 5.25 -10.19 41.95
N GLN A 378 5.28 -8.89 42.25
CA GLN A 378 5.71 -8.38 43.56
C GLN A 378 4.73 -8.76 44.68
N ALA A 379 3.42 -8.68 44.43
CA ALA A 379 2.40 -9.11 45.40
C ALA A 379 2.49 -10.62 45.71
N ASN A 380 2.70 -11.45 44.69
CA ASN A 380 2.90 -12.89 44.88
C ASN A 380 4.18 -13.21 45.65
N HIS A 381 5.25 -12.43 45.44
CA HIS A 381 6.48 -12.60 46.21
C HIS A 381 6.28 -12.22 47.68
N ILE A 382 5.48 -11.19 47.98
CA ILE A 382 5.17 -10.81 49.37
C ILE A 382 4.38 -11.92 50.06
N LEU A 383 3.34 -12.46 49.42
CA LEU A 383 2.56 -13.59 49.96
C LEU A 383 3.39 -14.86 50.18
N SER A 384 4.37 -15.15 49.32
CA SER A 384 5.24 -16.31 49.51
C SER A 384 6.24 -16.12 50.66
N THR A 385 6.74 -14.90 50.90
CA THR A 385 7.56 -14.62 52.09
C THR A 385 6.77 -14.67 53.40
N ASP A 386 5.51 -14.20 53.42
CA ASP A 386 4.71 -14.22 54.65
C ASP A 386 4.24 -15.62 55.04
N SER A 387 3.95 -16.48 54.05
CA SER A 387 3.62 -17.91 54.30
C SER A 387 4.82 -18.70 54.82
N GLY A 388 6.05 -18.33 54.44
CA GLY A 388 7.28 -18.91 55.01
C GLY A 388 7.49 -18.57 56.50
N ASN A 389 7.14 -17.35 56.92
CA ASN A 389 7.31 -16.92 58.31
C ASN A 389 6.20 -17.41 59.23
N THR A 390 4.95 -17.49 58.76
CA THR A 390 3.85 -18.12 59.52
C THR A 390 4.03 -19.64 59.66
N ALA A 391 4.63 -20.33 58.67
CA ALA A 391 5.02 -21.72 58.82
C ALA A 391 6.13 -21.92 59.88
N ARG A 392 6.99 -20.93 60.12
CA ARG A 392 8.03 -20.97 61.17
C ARG A 392 7.45 -20.71 62.57
N LEU A 393 6.43 -19.86 62.71
CA LEU A 393 5.72 -19.65 63.98
C LEU A 393 4.79 -20.81 64.35
N ASN A 394 4.14 -21.47 63.37
CA ASN A 394 3.32 -22.66 63.65
C ASN A 394 4.11 -23.95 63.89
N ARG A 395 5.41 -24.00 63.57
CA ARG A 395 6.28 -25.13 63.96
C ARG A 395 6.69 -25.10 65.43
N SER A 396 6.47 -23.98 66.13
CA SER A 396 6.66 -23.86 67.60
C SER A 396 5.38 -24.09 68.42
N GLN A 397 4.20 -24.23 67.78
CA GLN A 397 2.92 -24.51 68.48
C GLN A 397 2.25 -25.83 68.06
N ARG A 398 2.78 -26.55 67.07
CA ARG A 398 2.32 -27.90 66.67
C ARG A 398 3.01 -29.05 67.45
N HIS A 399 3.08 -28.94 68.77
CA HIS A 399 3.36 -30.10 69.63
C HIS A 399 2.20 -30.48 70.58
N GLY A 400 1.01 -29.88 70.43
CA GLY A 400 -0.12 -30.23 71.29
C GLY A 400 -1.49 -29.86 70.75
N SER A 401 -1.88 -30.35 69.57
CA SER A 401 -3.31 -30.31 69.17
C SER A 401 -3.60 -31.13 67.90
N LEU A 402 -2.97 -32.29 67.74
CA LEU A 402 -3.17 -33.18 66.60
C LEU A 402 -3.91 -34.43 67.10
N THR A 403 -5.16 -34.27 67.54
CA THR A 403 -5.99 -35.43 67.95
C THR A 403 -7.50 -35.25 67.93
N ARG A 404 -8.11 -34.15 67.42
CA ARG A 404 -9.57 -33.97 67.59
C ARG A 404 -10.44 -33.49 66.44
N SER A 405 -9.96 -33.34 65.22
CA SER A 405 -10.83 -32.85 64.13
C SER A 405 -10.65 -33.58 62.80
N LEU A 406 -10.41 -34.89 62.88
CA LEU A 406 -10.39 -35.82 61.74
C LEU A 406 -11.66 -36.71 61.69
N VAL A 407 -12.83 -36.14 62.03
CA VAL A 407 -14.11 -36.90 62.11
C VAL A 407 -15.26 -36.28 61.30
N GLN A 408 -15.09 -35.13 60.63
CA GLN A 408 -16.28 -34.39 60.16
C GLN A 408 -16.33 -33.89 58.72
N LEU A 409 -15.60 -34.49 57.77
CA LEU A 409 -15.78 -34.16 56.35
C LEU A 409 -15.64 -35.39 55.45
N GLN A 410 -16.53 -36.37 55.69
CA GLN A 410 -16.79 -37.49 54.78
C GLN A 410 -18.29 -37.55 54.45
N GLN A 411 -18.90 -36.41 54.13
CA GLN A 411 -20.25 -36.30 53.56
C GLN A 411 -20.45 -34.87 53.02
N LEU A 412 -20.08 -34.67 51.75
CA LEU A 412 -20.76 -33.81 50.77
C LEU A 412 -20.12 -34.01 49.39
#